data_AF-A0A8S1ZIY3-F1
#
_entry.id   AF-A0A8S1ZIY3-F1
#
_cell.length_a   1.000
_cell.length_b   1.000
_cell.length_c   1.000
_cell.angle_alpha   90.00
_cell.angle_beta   90.00
_cell.angle_gamma   90.00
#
_symmetry.space_group_name_H-M   'P 1'
#
loop_
_entity.id
_entity.type
_entity.pdbx_description
1 polymer ?
#
loop_
_entity_poly.entity_id
_entity_poly.type
_entity_poly.pdbx_seq_one_letter_code
_entity_poly.pdbx_strand_id
1 'polypeptide(L)'
;MVVPVPTSDDGFYAINNQFLADGPKGFTEFKMVENEEMFIRIDLPGVPDDGVRVTIDPTRKTVSISAKAPKEHKHDSSPRIYVTATGLVCKCCSISNFTSHMCDGVLRLLLFKRQSTSNRSSSISFLGGPDFRDDLRSYGPHKFPHASDPFDPTLTGRVLKPHPCVLQGSEMAYESKKLQNGSLYVRVDMPGVPKDRFTISVTNGRVMVTGEAPAVSHDSGGRFYSGDVAMLDTLISIPSRRIKTIAKNGVIRLIIPPV
;
A
#
# COMPACT_ATOMS: atom_id res chain seq x y z
N MET A 1 -21.46 9.70 5.33
CA MET A 1 -20.81 8.38 5.13
C MET A 1 -20.21 7.98 6.45
N VAL A 2 -20.69 6.91 7.07
CA VAL A 2 -20.05 6.34 8.26
C VAL A 2 -18.98 5.39 7.73
N VAL A 3 -17.70 5.71 7.96
CA VAL A 3 -16.61 4.78 7.69
C VAL A 3 -16.80 3.59 8.63
N PRO A 4 -16.97 2.36 8.13
CA PRO A 4 -17.14 1.22 9.02
C PRO A 4 -15.86 1.05 9.83
N VAL A 5 -15.97 1.30 11.12
CA VAL A 5 -14.94 1.04 12.11
C VAL A 5 -14.86 -0.49 12.25
N PRO A 6 -13.67 -1.11 12.13
CA PRO A 6 -13.50 -2.54 12.43
C PRO A 6 -14.13 -2.87 13.79
N THR A 7 -14.91 -3.95 13.82
CA THR A 7 -15.71 -4.36 14.99
C THR A 7 -14.91 -5.17 16.02
N SER A 8 -13.57 -5.16 15.98
CA SER A 8 -12.72 -5.83 16.97
C SER A 8 -12.05 -4.83 17.91
N ASP A 9 -12.13 -5.10 19.21
CA ASP A 9 -11.40 -4.35 20.25
C ASP A 9 -9.88 -4.53 20.16
N ASP A 10 -9.39 -5.54 19.42
CA ASP A 10 -7.97 -5.88 19.22
C ASP A 10 -7.17 -4.88 18.36
N GLY A 11 -7.81 -3.79 17.92
CA GLY A 11 -7.12 -2.58 17.52
C GLY A 11 -6.84 -2.41 16.02
N PHE A 12 -6.61 -1.16 15.66
CA PHE A 12 -6.16 -0.76 14.33
C PHE A 12 -4.66 -1.01 14.22
N TYR A 13 -4.25 -1.86 13.28
CA TYR A 13 -2.87 -2.34 13.22
C TYR A 13 -1.91 -1.40 12.47
N ALA A 14 -2.39 -0.73 11.43
CA ALA A 14 -1.63 0.28 10.69
C ALA A 14 -2.53 1.41 10.20
N ILE A 15 -2.02 2.65 10.23
CA ILE A 15 -2.80 3.82 9.82
C ILE A 15 -3.05 3.86 8.30
N ASN A 16 -2.21 3.20 7.50
CA ASN A 16 -2.40 3.09 6.05
C ASN A 16 -3.41 2.01 5.65
N ASN A 17 -3.64 1.03 6.53
CA ASN A 17 -4.58 -0.07 6.30
C ASN A 17 -4.97 -0.73 7.63
N GLN A 18 -6.25 -0.60 8.00
CA GLN A 18 -6.78 -1.14 9.26
C GLN A 18 -6.62 -2.65 9.42
N PHE A 19 -6.36 -3.39 8.34
CA PHE A 19 -6.19 -4.84 8.34
C PHE A 19 -4.73 -5.28 8.33
N LEU A 20 -3.75 -4.39 8.16
CA LEU A 20 -2.32 -4.75 8.12
C LEU A 20 -1.80 -5.09 9.51
N ALA A 21 -1.96 -6.35 9.92
CA ALA A 21 -1.69 -6.85 11.26
C ALA A 21 -0.18 -6.96 11.58
N ASP A 22 0.63 -7.36 10.60
CA ASP A 22 2.07 -7.53 10.78
C ASP A 22 2.86 -7.15 9.52
N GLY A 23 4.13 -6.79 9.72
CA GLY A 23 5.08 -6.40 8.69
C GLY A 23 5.25 -4.89 8.49
N PRO A 24 6.01 -4.47 7.44
CA PRO A 24 6.30 -3.07 7.12
C PRO A 24 5.02 -2.23 6.95
N LYS A 25 4.86 -1.12 7.64
CA LYS A 25 3.69 -0.21 7.58
C LYS A 25 3.96 0.98 6.65
N GLY A 26 2.91 1.77 6.40
CA GLY A 26 2.96 2.93 5.49
C GLY A 26 2.67 2.58 4.03
N PHE A 27 2.29 3.60 3.26
CA PHE A 27 2.01 3.50 1.83
C PHE A 27 3.28 3.38 0.99
N THR A 28 4.37 3.97 1.47
CA THR A 28 5.67 4.01 0.78
C THR A 28 6.77 3.62 1.74
N GLU A 29 7.70 2.80 1.27
CA GLU A 29 8.94 2.45 1.96
C GLU A 29 10.13 2.91 1.10
N PHE A 30 11.16 3.43 1.75
CA PHE A 30 12.42 3.84 1.14
C PHE A 30 13.58 3.08 1.77
N LYS A 31 14.48 2.57 0.93
CA LYS A 31 15.64 1.83 1.39
C LYS A 31 16.84 2.09 0.50
N MET A 32 18.00 2.25 1.12
CA MET A 32 19.27 2.20 0.40
C MET A 32 19.73 0.74 0.33
N VAL A 33 20.05 0.26 -0.88
CA VAL A 33 20.62 -1.08 -1.06
C VAL A 33 22.14 -1.01 -1.19
N GLU A 34 22.82 -2.16 -1.22
CA GLU A 34 24.29 -2.29 -1.06
C GLU A 34 25.12 -1.40 -2.00
N ASN A 35 24.67 -1.16 -3.24
CA ASN A 35 25.35 -0.30 -4.21
C ASN A 35 25.01 1.20 -4.08
N GLU A 36 24.49 1.59 -2.92
CA GLU A 36 23.89 2.90 -2.66
C GLU A 36 22.80 3.31 -3.68
N GLU A 37 22.15 2.34 -4.31
CA GLU A 37 20.95 2.54 -5.13
C GLU A 37 19.74 2.74 -4.22
N MET A 38 18.73 3.43 -4.72
CA MET A 38 17.53 3.75 -3.94
C MET A 38 16.39 2.81 -4.33
N PHE A 39 15.99 1.96 -3.39
CA PHE A 39 14.79 1.15 -3.49
C PHE A 39 13.58 1.92 -2.94
N ILE A 40 12.46 1.81 -3.65
CA ILE A 40 11.19 2.43 -3.29
C ILE A 40 10.08 1.41 -3.51
N ARG A 41 9.28 1.16 -2.47
CA ARG A 41 8.08 0.32 -2.56
C ARG A 41 6.86 1.21 -2.32
N ILE A 42 5.87 1.16 -3.20
CA ILE A 42 4.64 1.97 -3.12
C ILE A 42 3.43 1.05 -3.25
N ASP A 43 2.52 1.12 -2.28
CA ASP A 43 1.21 0.48 -2.37
C ASP A 43 0.39 1.18 -3.46
N LEU A 44 -0.08 0.44 -4.46
CA LEU A 44 -0.96 0.92 -5.52
C LEU A 44 -2.08 -0.12 -5.78
N PRO A 45 -2.91 -0.42 -4.75
CA PRO A 45 -3.85 -1.54 -4.80
C PRO A 45 -4.83 -1.42 -5.97
N GLY A 46 -4.96 -2.50 -6.73
CA GLY A 46 -5.84 -2.61 -7.90
C GLY A 46 -5.17 -2.28 -9.23
N VAL A 47 -3.97 -1.69 -9.22
CA VAL A 47 -3.21 -1.41 -10.45
C VAL A 47 -2.66 -2.73 -11.03
N PRO A 48 -2.92 -3.05 -12.31
CA PRO A 48 -2.32 -4.21 -12.98
C PRO A 48 -0.83 -3.99 -13.28
N ASP A 49 -0.12 -5.06 -13.62
CA ASP A 49 1.33 -5.04 -13.84
C ASP A 49 1.77 -4.06 -14.94
N ASP A 50 0.95 -3.87 -15.98
CA ASP A 50 1.14 -2.90 -17.07
C ASP A 50 0.45 -1.54 -16.83
N GLY A 51 -0.18 -1.37 -15.67
CA GLY A 51 -1.01 -0.22 -15.31
C GLY A 51 -0.23 0.98 -14.76
N VAL A 52 1.11 0.92 -14.76
CA VAL A 52 1.99 1.96 -14.23
C VAL A 52 2.85 2.56 -15.34
N ARG A 53 3.08 3.87 -15.25
CA ARG A 53 4.05 4.59 -16.05
C ARG A 53 4.97 5.38 -15.12
N VAL A 54 6.26 5.19 -15.29
CA VAL A 54 7.33 5.85 -14.53
C VAL A 54 8.22 6.60 -15.51
N THR A 55 8.51 7.86 -15.23
CA THR A 55 9.34 8.70 -16.10
C THR A 55 10.33 9.50 -15.29
N ILE A 56 11.60 9.49 -15.68
CA ILE A 56 12.61 10.40 -15.11
C ILE A 56 12.32 11.82 -15.61
N ASP A 57 12.32 12.78 -14.71
CA ASP A 57 12.14 14.18 -15.07
C ASP A 57 13.35 14.77 -15.81
N PRO A 58 13.22 15.91 -16.52
CA PRO A 58 14.34 16.51 -17.23
C PRO A 58 15.53 16.87 -16.33
N THR A 59 15.29 17.17 -15.05
CA THR A 59 16.35 17.48 -14.09
C THR A 59 17.15 16.25 -13.66
N ARG A 60 16.64 15.05 -13.97
CA ARG A 60 17.14 13.76 -13.50
C ARG A 60 17.28 13.72 -11.97
N LYS A 61 16.40 14.41 -11.26
CA LYS A 61 16.34 14.36 -9.79
C LYS A 61 15.12 13.60 -9.31
N THR A 62 14.08 13.53 -10.13
CA THR A 62 12.83 12.90 -9.73
C THR A 62 12.37 11.89 -10.77
N VAL A 63 11.62 10.89 -10.30
CA VAL A 63 10.77 10.04 -11.12
C VAL A 63 9.32 10.42 -10.83
N SER A 64 8.58 10.69 -11.90
CA SER A 64 7.13 10.88 -11.85
C SER A 64 6.46 9.54 -12.09
N ILE A 65 5.48 9.20 -11.26
CA ILE A 65 4.75 7.94 -11.28
C ILE A 65 3.28 8.26 -11.50
N SER A 66 2.70 7.65 -12.52
CA SER A 66 1.25 7.66 -12.77
C SER A 66 0.75 6.24 -12.95
N ALA A 67 -0.32 5.86 -12.27
CA ALA A 67 -0.88 4.52 -12.37
C ALA A 67 -2.41 4.53 -12.40
N LYS A 68 -3.01 3.52 -13.01
CA LYS A 68 -4.46 3.37 -13.12
C LYS A 68 -4.91 2.01 -12.62
N ALA A 69 -5.75 2.00 -11.59
CA ALA A 69 -6.50 0.83 -11.17
C ALA A 69 -7.91 0.88 -11.81
N PRO A 70 -8.22 0.00 -12.78
CA PRO A 70 -9.55 -0.04 -13.37
C PRO A 70 -10.60 -0.57 -12.38
N LYS A 71 -11.88 -0.43 -12.75
CA LYS A 71 -12.95 -1.20 -12.09
C LYS A 71 -12.83 -2.65 -12.54
N GLU A 72 -12.57 -3.55 -11.60
CA GLU A 72 -12.54 -5.00 -11.85
C GLU A 72 -13.91 -5.63 -11.58
N HIS A 73 -14.77 -4.94 -10.84
CA HIS A 73 -16.14 -5.38 -10.62
C HIS A 73 -17.16 -4.27 -10.84
N LYS A 74 -18.37 -4.62 -11.32
CA LYS A 74 -19.46 -3.64 -11.54
C LYS A 74 -19.82 -2.85 -10.28
N HIS A 75 -19.63 -3.46 -9.11
CA HIS A 75 -19.89 -2.84 -7.81
C HIS A 75 -18.72 -2.04 -7.26
N ASP A 76 -17.55 -1.99 -7.90
CA ASP A 76 -16.53 -1.00 -7.53
C ASP A 76 -17.11 0.41 -7.64
N SER A 77 -16.82 1.27 -6.65
CA SER A 77 -17.34 2.63 -6.60
C SER A 77 -16.80 3.46 -7.77
N SER A 78 -15.50 3.39 -8.02
CA SER A 78 -14.80 4.11 -9.07
C SER A 78 -13.50 3.39 -9.45
N PRO A 79 -12.93 3.65 -10.64
CA PRO A 79 -11.51 3.38 -10.86
C PRO A 79 -10.66 4.28 -9.95
N ARG A 80 -9.39 3.94 -9.77
CA ARG A 80 -8.42 4.83 -9.10
C ARG A 80 -7.34 5.30 -10.06
N ILE A 81 -6.99 6.58 -9.97
CA ILE A 81 -5.83 7.16 -10.63
C ILE A 81 -4.86 7.57 -9.53
N TYR A 82 -3.64 7.06 -9.62
CA TYR A 82 -2.55 7.40 -8.73
C TYR A 82 -1.56 8.31 -9.43
N VAL A 83 -1.11 9.37 -8.74
CA VAL A 83 -0.03 10.25 -9.20
C VAL A 83 0.85 10.59 -8.02
N THR A 84 2.16 10.41 -8.19
CA THR A 84 3.15 10.84 -7.20
C THR A 84 4.49 11.09 -7.89
N ALA A 85 5.43 11.72 -7.18
CA ALA A 85 6.79 11.89 -7.62
C ALA A 85 7.73 11.65 -6.43
N THR A 86 8.88 11.06 -6.72
CA THR A 86 9.89 10.79 -5.69
C THR A 86 11.29 10.82 -6.31
N GLY A 87 12.33 10.90 -5.50
CA GLY A 87 13.70 10.91 -6.00
C GLY A 87 14.69 11.55 -5.05
N LEU A 88 15.74 12.12 -5.64
CA LEU A 88 16.92 12.64 -4.97
C LEU A 88 16.75 14.12 -4.65
N VAL A 89 16.97 14.55 -3.40
CA VAL A 89 17.10 15.98 -3.09
C VAL A 89 18.56 16.45 -2.98
N CYS A 90 19.51 15.51 -2.97
CA CYS A 90 20.92 15.86 -2.93
C CYS A 90 21.35 16.62 -4.19
N LYS A 91 22.32 17.54 -4.05
CA LYS A 91 22.85 18.28 -5.19
C LYS A 91 23.84 17.45 -6.01
N CYS A 92 24.54 16.50 -5.40
CA CYS A 92 25.66 15.77 -6.01
C CYS A 92 25.29 14.58 -6.89
N CYS A 93 24.08 14.02 -6.79
CA CYS A 93 23.70 12.83 -7.58
C CYS A 93 22.58 13.12 -8.58
N SER A 94 22.58 12.46 -9.73
CA SER A 94 21.45 12.43 -10.67
C SER A 94 21.00 11.00 -10.93
N ILE A 95 19.72 10.83 -11.25
CA ILE A 95 19.14 9.55 -11.64
C ILE A 95 19.62 9.23 -13.05
N SER A 96 20.41 8.16 -13.19
CA SER A 96 20.89 7.70 -14.48
C SER A 96 19.83 6.86 -15.18
N ASN A 97 19.21 5.93 -14.44
CA ASN A 97 18.19 5.01 -14.91
C ASN A 97 17.32 4.50 -13.74
N PHE A 98 16.30 3.70 -14.03
CA PHE A 98 15.55 2.94 -13.03
C PHE A 98 15.14 1.56 -13.55
N THR A 99 14.85 0.64 -12.64
CA THR A 99 13.97 -0.51 -12.93
C THR A 99 12.65 -0.35 -12.19
N SER A 100 11.59 -0.93 -12.76
CA SER A 100 10.26 -0.93 -12.15
C SER A 100 9.64 -2.31 -12.24
N HIS A 101 9.06 -2.77 -11.13
CA HIS A 101 8.30 -4.01 -11.05
C HIS A 101 6.97 -3.73 -10.35
N MET A 102 5.87 -3.87 -11.08
CA MET A 102 4.51 -3.73 -10.55
C MET A 102 3.90 -5.12 -10.48
N CYS A 103 3.51 -5.56 -9.28
CA CYS A 103 2.82 -6.83 -9.09
C CYS A 103 1.92 -6.76 -7.85
N ASP A 104 0.80 -7.46 -7.88
CA ASP A 104 -0.13 -7.58 -6.75
C ASP A 104 -0.49 -6.24 -6.09
N GLY A 105 -0.62 -5.17 -6.88
CA GLY A 105 -0.95 -3.85 -6.36
C GLY A 105 0.18 -3.16 -5.59
N VAL A 106 1.45 -3.52 -5.82
CA VAL A 106 2.63 -2.86 -5.26
C VAL A 106 3.64 -2.55 -6.37
N LEU A 107 4.06 -1.29 -6.45
CA LEU A 107 5.15 -0.86 -7.31
C LEU A 107 6.47 -0.91 -6.54
N ARG A 108 7.47 -1.54 -7.13
CA ARG A 108 8.85 -1.58 -6.64
C ARG A 108 9.75 -0.91 -7.65
N LEU A 109 10.45 0.13 -7.24
CA LEU A 109 11.40 0.88 -8.04
C LEU A 109 12.80 0.72 -7.48
N LEU A 110 13.76 0.55 -8.36
CA LEU A 110 15.18 0.69 -8.03
C LEU A 110 15.75 1.81 -8.89
N LEU A 111 16.16 2.91 -8.25
CA LEU A 111 16.73 4.06 -8.90
C LEU A 111 18.26 3.97 -8.89
N PHE A 112 18.84 4.00 -10.08
CA PHE A 112 20.29 4.07 -10.27
C PHE A 112 20.73 5.53 -10.26
N LYS A 113 21.76 5.82 -9.48
CA LYS A 113 22.30 7.17 -9.36
C LYS A 113 23.70 7.27 -9.97
N ARG A 114 24.02 8.45 -10.51
CA ARG A 114 25.36 8.84 -10.93
C ARG A 114 25.81 10.01 -10.07
N GLN A 115 27.00 9.91 -9.49
CA GLN A 115 27.60 11.01 -8.74
C GLN A 115 28.27 11.98 -9.71
N SER A 116 28.02 13.27 -9.54
CA SER A 116 28.82 14.35 -10.11
C SER A 116 30.15 14.41 -9.37
N THR A 117 31.25 14.60 -10.08
CA THR A 117 32.65 14.45 -9.60
C THR A 117 33.12 15.48 -8.55
N SER A 118 32.25 16.03 -7.70
CA SER A 118 32.66 16.91 -6.61
C SER A 118 32.14 16.46 -5.23
N ASN A 119 33.10 16.14 -4.37
CA ASN A 119 33.02 15.83 -2.93
C ASN A 119 32.23 14.59 -2.48
N ARG A 120 32.98 13.69 -1.81
CA ARG A 120 32.56 12.43 -1.15
C ARG A 120 31.58 12.58 0.02
N SER A 121 30.92 13.74 0.17
CA SER A 121 29.95 14.00 1.24
C SER A 121 28.53 13.86 0.71
N SER A 122 28.06 12.63 0.59
CA SER A 122 26.72 12.28 0.10
C SER A 122 25.65 12.55 1.18
N SER A 123 25.15 13.77 1.31
CA SER A 123 23.89 14.00 2.06
C SER A 123 22.70 13.71 1.15
N ILE A 124 22.14 12.50 1.25
CA ILE A 124 20.93 12.11 0.53
C ILE A 124 19.72 12.44 1.40
N SER A 125 18.74 13.12 0.81
CA SER A 125 17.42 13.33 1.39
C SER A 125 16.34 13.12 0.31
N PHE A 126 15.08 12.97 0.73
CA PHE A 126 13.99 12.38 -0.07
C PHE A 126 12.86 13.38 -0.27
N LEU A 127 12.22 13.35 -1.44
CA LEU A 127 10.91 14.00 -1.63
C LEU A 127 9.81 13.01 -1.25
N GLY A 128 9.03 13.32 -0.21
CA GLY A 128 7.80 12.59 0.14
C GLY A 128 7.64 12.06 1.57
N GLY A 129 8.52 12.39 2.54
CA GLY A 129 8.34 12.03 3.96
C GLY A 129 7.57 13.11 4.77
N PRO A 130 6.86 12.76 5.87
CA PRO A 130 5.99 13.69 6.60
C PRO A 130 6.68 14.80 7.40
N ASP A 131 7.99 14.76 7.65
CA ASP A 131 8.63 15.77 8.53
C ASP A 131 9.89 16.37 7.91
N PHE A 132 9.71 17.48 7.18
CA PHE A 132 10.77 18.45 6.89
C PHE A 132 11.09 19.26 8.16
N ARG A 133 11.87 18.69 9.10
CA ARG A 133 12.55 19.47 10.15
C ARG A 133 14.04 19.14 10.16
N ASP A 134 14.86 20.18 10.02
CA ASP A 134 16.32 20.12 9.84
C ASP A 134 17.09 19.64 11.10
N ASP A 135 16.39 19.56 12.24
CA ASP A 135 17.00 19.50 13.58
C ASP A 135 17.19 18.09 14.18
N LEU A 136 16.67 17.03 13.54
CA LEU A 136 16.77 15.65 14.05
C LEU A 136 17.67 14.80 13.16
N ARG A 137 18.96 15.15 13.07
CA ARG A 137 19.94 14.43 12.26
C ARG A 137 20.48 13.21 13.01
N SER A 138 20.20 11.99 12.52
CA SER A 138 20.93 10.80 12.95
C SER A 138 22.43 10.91 12.62
N TYR A 139 23.30 10.58 13.58
CA TYR A 139 24.77 10.69 13.50
C TYR A 139 25.45 9.50 12.79
N GLY A 140 24.76 8.84 11.86
CA GLY A 140 25.32 7.77 11.01
C GLY A 140 25.81 8.28 9.64
N PRO A 141 26.72 7.56 8.97
CA PRO A 141 27.20 7.91 7.62
C PRO A 141 26.12 7.78 6.53
N HIS A 142 25.01 7.09 6.81
CA HIS A 142 23.86 6.93 5.92
C HIS A 142 22.60 7.40 6.63
N LYS A 143 22.09 8.56 6.22
CA LYS A 143 20.90 9.18 6.82
C LYS A 143 19.66 8.69 6.07
N PHE A 144 18.87 7.82 6.70
CA PHE A 144 17.47 7.65 6.31
C PHE A 144 16.78 9.03 6.35
N PRO A 145 15.82 9.31 5.47
CA PRO A 145 14.86 10.35 5.78
C PRO A 145 14.11 9.86 7.02
N HIS A 146 14.10 10.67 8.07
CA HIS A 146 13.22 10.41 9.20
C HIS A 146 11.78 10.27 8.65
N ALA A 147 11.08 9.24 9.11
CA ALA A 147 9.76 8.74 8.65
C ALA A 147 9.72 7.82 7.41
N SER A 148 10.82 7.12 7.09
CA SER A 148 10.82 5.98 6.15
C SER A 148 10.97 4.62 6.81
N ASP A 149 11.16 4.57 8.13
CA ASP A 149 11.16 3.30 8.85
C ASP A 149 9.74 2.73 8.80
N PRO A 150 9.51 1.62 8.07
CA PRO A 150 8.18 1.06 7.99
C PRO A 150 7.76 0.40 9.32
N PHE A 151 8.64 0.31 10.31
CA PHE A 151 8.33 -0.17 11.65
C PHE A 151 8.15 0.96 12.68
N ASP A 152 8.12 2.22 12.23
CA ASP A 152 7.88 3.38 13.09
C ASP A 152 6.53 3.22 13.84
N PRO A 153 6.51 3.26 15.19
CA PRO A 153 5.28 3.14 15.97
C PRO A 153 4.18 4.16 15.60
N THR A 154 4.54 5.33 15.08
CA THR A 154 3.60 6.37 14.62
C THR A 154 2.78 5.94 13.41
N LEU A 155 3.19 4.87 12.71
CA LEU A 155 2.43 4.24 11.62
C LEU A 155 1.32 3.31 12.11
N THR A 156 1.09 3.25 13.43
CA THR A 156 0.02 2.49 14.09
C THR A 156 -0.92 3.43 14.83
N GLY A 157 -2.22 3.21 14.72
CA GLY A 157 -3.18 4.03 15.46
C GLY A 157 -4.60 3.94 14.91
N ARG A 158 -5.53 4.53 15.67
CA ARG A 158 -6.98 4.49 15.38
C ARG A 158 -7.41 5.35 14.20
N VAL A 159 -6.62 6.36 13.85
CA VAL A 159 -6.95 7.30 12.79
C VAL A 159 -6.28 6.83 11.50
N LEU A 160 -7.10 6.35 10.57
CA LEU A 160 -6.63 5.95 9.25
C LEU A 160 -6.26 7.18 8.42
N LYS A 161 -5.18 7.06 7.67
CA LYS A 161 -4.75 8.08 6.72
C LYS A 161 -5.26 7.73 5.31
N PRO A 162 -5.74 8.71 4.53
CA PRO A 162 -6.02 8.50 3.12
C PRO A 162 -4.74 8.22 2.35
N HIS A 163 -4.86 7.47 1.26
CA HIS A 163 -3.74 7.14 0.38
C HIS A 163 -3.19 8.40 -0.32
N PRO A 164 -1.94 8.83 -0.05
CA PRO A 164 -1.43 10.14 -0.48
C PRO A 164 -1.25 10.25 -2.00
N CYS A 165 -1.11 9.13 -2.70
CA CYS A 165 -0.92 9.13 -4.15
C CYS A 165 -2.24 9.08 -4.94
N VAL A 166 -3.42 8.93 -4.31
CA VAL A 166 -4.68 8.87 -5.06
C VAL A 166 -5.07 10.27 -5.51
N LEU A 167 -5.14 10.49 -6.82
CA LEU A 167 -5.64 11.72 -7.43
C LEU A 167 -7.16 11.64 -7.69
N GLN A 168 -7.64 10.45 -8.04
CA GLN A 168 -9.05 10.21 -8.30
C GLN A 168 -9.44 8.83 -7.80
N GLY A 169 -10.62 8.73 -7.18
CA GLY A 169 -11.18 7.47 -6.70
C GLY A 169 -11.20 7.40 -5.17
N SER A 170 -11.42 6.21 -4.64
CA SER A 170 -11.40 5.98 -3.19
C SER A 170 -9.96 5.97 -2.66
N GLU A 171 -9.74 6.69 -1.57
CA GLU A 171 -8.44 6.83 -0.91
C GLU A 171 -8.25 5.84 0.25
N MET A 172 -9.32 5.12 0.62
CA MET A 172 -9.34 4.24 1.80
C MET A 172 -9.16 2.78 1.42
N ALA A 173 -8.59 2.00 2.34
CA ALA A 173 -8.35 0.57 2.16
C ALA A 173 -9.63 -0.29 2.14
N TYR A 174 -10.77 0.26 2.59
CA TYR A 174 -12.01 -0.49 2.77
C TYR A 174 -13.20 0.25 2.14
N GLU A 175 -14.05 -0.49 1.43
CA GLU A 175 -15.36 -0.04 0.97
C GLU A 175 -16.41 -1.14 1.15
N SER A 176 -17.64 -0.73 1.51
CA SER A 176 -18.78 -1.65 1.52
C SER A 176 -20.07 -0.98 1.11
N LYS A 177 -20.99 -1.75 0.52
CA LYS A 177 -22.37 -1.31 0.27
C LYS A 177 -23.34 -2.48 0.16
N LYS A 178 -24.57 -2.25 0.63
CA LYS A 178 -25.69 -3.17 0.40
C LYS A 178 -26.17 -3.06 -1.05
N LEU A 179 -26.36 -4.20 -1.70
CA LEU A 179 -26.84 -4.31 -3.06
C LEU A 179 -28.37 -4.41 -3.08
N GLN A 180 -28.98 -4.16 -4.24
CA GLN A 180 -30.44 -4.19 -4.41
C GLN A 180 -31.07 -5.55 -4.08
N ASN A 181 -30.33 -6.64 -4.30
CA ASN A 181 -30.76 -8.01 -3.97
C ASN A 181 -30.50 -8.39 -2.50
N GLY A 182 -30.18 -7.42 -1.64
CA GLY A 182 -29.89 -7.64 -0.22
C GLY A 182 -28.47 -8.13 0.10
N SER A 183 -27.67 -8.53 -0.90
CA SER A 183 -26.28 -8.96 -0.69
C SER A 183 -25.40 -7.79 -0.22
N LEU A 184 -24.34 -8.07 0.52
CA LEU A 184 -23.33 -7.09 0.90
C LEU A 184 -22.11 -7.20 -0.03
N TYR A 185 -21.75 -6.10 -0.68
CA TYR A 185 -20.49 -5.97 -1.39
C TYR A 185 -19.43 -5.39 -0.46
N VAL A 186 -18.26 -6.01 -0.43
CA VAL A 186 -17.09 -5.54 0.32
C VAL A 186 -15.88 -5.52 -0.61
N ARG A 187 -15.04 -4.48 -0.50
CA ARG A 187 -13.76 -4.35 -1.21
C ARG A 187 -12.70 -3.97 -0.19
N VAL A 188 -11.62 -4.73 -0.15
CA VAL A 188 -10.49 -4.52 0.77
C VAL A 188 -9.18 -4.49 -0.02
N ASP A 189 -8.38 -3.46 0.22
CA ASP A 189 -7.01 -3.38 -0.27
C ASP A 189 -6.12 -4.25 0.62
N MET A 190 -5.36 -5.14 0.00
CA MET A 190 -4.32 -5.96 0.62
C MET A 190 -3.10 -5.96 -0.32
N PRO A 191 -2.43 -4.80 -0.48
CA PRO A 191 -1.37 -4.63 -1.48
C PRO A 191 -0.21 -5.59 -1.20
N GLY A 192 0.19 -6.31 -2.24
CA GLY A 192 1.24 -7.32 -2.21
C GLY A 192 0.74 -8.74 -1.96
N VAL A 193 -0.54 -8.94 -1.63
CA VAL A 193 -1.13 -10.28 -1.45
C VAL A 193 -1.50 -10.87 -2.81
N PRO A 194 -0.90 -12.00 -3.22
CA PRO A 194 -1.27 -12.71 -4.43
C PRO A 194 -2.70 -13.26 -4.38
N LYS A 195 -3.28 -13.49 -5.57
CA LYS A 195 -4.67 -13.97 -5.73
C LYS A 195 -4.96 -15.35 -5.11
N ASP A 196 -3.97 -16.08 -4.61
CA ASP A 196 -4.09 -17.40 -4.02
C ASP A 196 -3.66 -17.44 -2.55
N ARG A 197 -3.27 -16.29 -1.96
CA ARG A 197 -2.79 -16.17 -0.58
C ARG A 197 -3.73 -15.39 0.33
N PHE A 198 -5.03 -15.55 0.14
CA PHE A 198 -6.03 -15.04 1.05
C PHE A 198 -6.92 -16.18 1.56
N THR A 199 -7.50 -15.99 2.74
CA THR A 199 -8.49 -16.90 3.29
C THR A 199 -9.71 -16.13 3.77
N ILE A 200 -10.87 -16.80 3.75
CA ILE A 200 -12.14 -16.26 4.25
C ILE A 200 -12.75 -17.29 5.19
N SER A 201 -13.14 -16.83 6.37
CA SER A 201 -13.88 -17.64 7.33
C SER A 201 -15.09 -16.89 7.85
N VAL A 202 -16.11 -17.64 8.28
CA VAL A 202 -17.33 -17.09 8.85
C VAL A 202 -17.57 -17.74 10.20
N THR A 203 -17.42 -16.98 11.28
CA THR A 203 -17.54 -17.49 12.66
C THR A 203 -18.42 -16.54 13.45
N ASN A 204 -19.49 -17.05 14.07
CA ASN A 204 -20.44 -16.26 14.86
C ASN A 204 -20.98 -15.03 14.09
N GLY A 205 -21.26 -15.19 12.81
CA GLY A 205 -21.70 -14.12 11.91
C GLY A 205 -20.60 -13.15 11.43
N ARG A 206 -19.37 -13.22 11.95
CA ARG A 206 -18.25 -12.37 11.52
C ARG A 206 -17.64 -12.95 10.26
N VAL A 207 -17.49 -12.13 9.23
CA VAL A 207 -16.75 -12.49 8.01
C VAL A 207 -15.32 -11.98 8.18
N MET A 208 -14.40 -12.89 8.45
CA MET A 208 -12.98 -12.58 8.62
C MET A 208 -12.23 -12.87 7.32
N VAL A 209 -11.32 -11.97 6.96
CA VAL A 209 -10.39 -12.14 5.83
C VAL A 209 -8.96 -12.09 6.34
N THR A 210 -8.13 -13.02 5.88
CA THR A 210 -6.68 -12.92 6.02
C THR A 210 -5.99 -12.89 4.66
N GLY A 211 -4.79 -12.32 4.60
CA GLY A 211 -3.98 -12.26 3.40
C GLY A 211 -2.48 -12.23 3.70
N GLU A 212 -1.68 -13.00 2.97
CA GLU A 212 -0.23 -13.06 3.14
C GLU A 212 0.47 -12.50 1.90
N ALA A 213 1.19 -11.39 2.10
CA ALA A 213 2.03 -10.77 1.07
C ALA A 213 3.50 -11.15 1.32
N PRO A 214 4.13 -11.95 0.45
CA PRO A 214 5.55 -12.24 0.58
C PRO A 214 6.40 -10.98 0.34
N ALA A 215 7.59 -10.95 0.93
CA ALA A 215 8.61 -9.98 0.54
C ALA A 215 9.07 -10.26 -0.89
N VAL A 216 9.15 -9.23 -1.74
CA VAL A 216 9.65 -9.35 -3.11
C VAL A 216 10.76 -8.34 -3.33
N SER A 217 11.85 -8.75 -3.99
CA SER A 217 13.02 -7.89 -4.25
C SER A 217 13.64 -7.38 -2.94
N HIS A 218 13.68 -6.07 -2.71
CA HIS A 218 14.36 -5.44 -1.57
C HIS A 218 13.42 -5.00 -0.45
N ASP A 219 12.13 -5.38 -0.50
CA ASP A 219 11.15 -5.15 0.57
C ASP A 219 11.77 -5.44 1.95
N SER A 220 11.50 -4.60 2.95
CA SER A 220 12.00 -4.86 4.32
C SER A 220 11.40 -6.09 4.98
N GLY A 221 10.26 -6.58 4.48
CA GLY A 221 9.61 -7.79 4.97
C GLY A 221 8.31 -8.10 4.24
N GLY A 222 7.78 -9.30 4.50
CA GLY A 222 6.42 -9.64 4.10
C GLY A 222 5.39 -8.90 4.95
N ARG A 223 4.12 -8.94 4.54
CA ARG A 223 3.00 -8.37 5.28
C ARG A 223 1.92 -9.42 5.52
N PHE A 224 1.31 -9.37 6.69
CA PHE A 224 0.13 -10.15 7.00
C PHE A 224 -1.06 -9.23 7.25
N TYR A 225 -2.15 -9.51 6.56
CA TYR A 225 -3.42 -8.83 6.69
C TYR A 225 -4.41 -9.73 7.43
N SER A 226 -5.16 -9.18 8.37
CA SER A 226 -6.20 -9.88 9.12
C SER A 226 -7.25 -8.91 9.64
N GLY A 227 -8.53 -9.27 9.53
CA GLY A 227 -9.60 -8.63 10.27
C GLY A 227 -11.01 -8.96 9.81
N ASP A 228 -11.97 -8.56 10.64
CA ASP A 228 -13.40 -8.65 10.35
C ASP A 228 -13.79 -7.59 9.32
N VAL A 229 -14.35 -8.02 8.19
CA VAL A 229 -14.73 -7.13 7.08
C VAL A 229 -16.24 -6.97 6.95
N ALA A 230 -17.03 -7.80 7.63
CA ALA A 230 -18.47 -7.67 7.72
C ALA A 230 -19.02 -8.40 8.95
N MET A 231 -20.17 -7.92 9.43
CA MET A 231 -20.97 -8.55 10.47
C MET A 231 -22.32 -8.93 9.87
N LEU A 232 -22.67 -10.21 9.90
CA LEU A 232 -23.97 -10.72 9.48
C LEU A 232 -25.01 -10.48 10.58
N ASP A 233 -26.25 -10.16 10.19
CA ASP A 233 -27.35 -9.90 11.12
C ASP A 233 -27.76 -11.14 11.94
N THR A 234 -27.33 -12.33 11.51
CA THR A 234 -27.59 -13.60 12.20
C THR A 234 -26.29 -14.21 12.72
N LEU A 235 -26.35 -14.83 13.91
CA LEU A 235 -25.24 -15.59 14.48
C LEU A 235 -24.98 -16.92 13.73
N ILE A 236 -25.78 -17.21 12.70
CA ILE A 236 -25.67 -18.42 11.89
C ILE A 236 -24.46 -18.27 10.97
N SER A 237 -23.49 -19.17 11.11
CA SER A 237 -22.38 -19.27 10.15
C SER A 237 -22.92 -19.75 8.81
N ILE A 238 -22.74 -18.94 7.76
CA ILE A 238 -22.91 -19.43 6.39
C ILE A 238 -21.61 -20.10 5.93
N PRO A 239 -21.69 -21.21 5.16
CA PRO A 239 -20.51 -21.77 4.54
C PRO A 239 -19.78 -20.72 3.69
N SER A 240 -18.47 -20.54 3.89
CA SER A 240 -17.65 -19.55 3.17
C SER A 240 -17.75 -19.69 1.65
N ARG A 241 -17.98 -20.92 1.15
CA ARG A 241 -18.27 -21.20 -0.27
C ARG A 241 -19.46 -20.45 -0.87
N ARG A 242 -20.37 -19.91 -0.04
CA ARG A 242 -21.49 -19.08 -0.49
C ARG A 242 -21.07 -17.62 -0.73
N ILE A 243 -19.93 -17.20 -0.20
CA ILE A 243 -19.37 -15.86 -0.44
C ILE A 243 -18.61 -15.91 -1.76
N LYS A 244 -19.06 -15.15 -2.74
CA LYS A 244 -18.32 -15.02 -4.01
C LYS A 244 -17.12 -14.12 -3.77
N THR A 245 -15.95 -14.60 -4.17
CA THR A 245 -14.68 -13.93 -3.93
C THR A 245 -13.98 -13.62 -5.24
N ILE A 246 -13.43 -12.40 -5.35
CA ILE A 246 -12.65 -11.94 -6.50
C ILE A 246 -11.41 -11.24 -5.93
N ALA A 247 -10.24 -11.85 -6.09
CA ALA A 247 -8.97 -11.24 -5.71
C ALA A 247 -8.10 -11.00 -6.93
N LYS A 248 -7.60 -9.77 -7.05
CA LYS A 248 -6.74 -9.37 -8.16
C LYS A 248 -5.97 -8.10 -7.78
N ASN A 249 -4.68 -8.05 -8.13
CA ASN A 249 -3.83 -6.87 -7.98
C ASN A 249 -3.83 -6.31 -6.54
N GLY A 250 -3.70 -7.18 -5.54
CA GLY A 250 -3.70 -6.77 -4.13
C GLY A 250 -5.02 -6.17 -3.64
N VAL A 251 -6.15 -6.54 -4.25
CA VAL A 251 -7.50 -6.15 -3.81
C VAL A 251 -8.40 -7.37 -3.78
N ILE A 252 -9.01 -7.63 -2.64
CA ILE A 252 -10.05 -8.66 -2.48
C ILE A 252 -11.44 -8.01 -2.50
N ARG A 253 -12.37 -8.67 -3.18
CA ARG A 253 -13.78 -8.27 -3.26
C ARG A 253 -14.65 -9.44 -2.86
N LEU A 254 -15.59 -9.19 -1.97
CA LEU A 254 -16.58 -10.17 -1.51
C LEU A 254 -17.97 -9.75 -1.95
N ILE A 255 -18.77 -10.72 -2.36
CA ILE A 255 -20.22 -10.60 -2.45
C ILE A 255 -20.79 -11.61 -1.47
N ILE A 256 -21.23 -11.10 -0.34
CA ILE A 256 -21.79 -11.86 0.77
C ILE A 256 -23.31 -11.91 0.54
N PRO A 257 -23.92 -13.09 0.39
CA PRO A 257 -25.35 -13.20 0.14
C PRO A 257 -26.15 -12.74 1.37
N PRO A 258 -27.42 -12.33 1.19
CA PRO A 258 -28.31 -12.16 2.32
C PRO A 258 -28.44 -13.49 3.08
N VAL A 259 -28.47 -13.39 4.41
CA VAL A 259 -28.71 -14.48 5.35
C VAL A 259 -30.15 -14.47 5.84
#